data_AF-A0A350EPN5-F1
#
_entry.id   AF-A0A350EPN5-F1
#
_cell.length_a   1.000
_cell.length_b   1.000
_cell.length_c   1.000
_cell.angle_alpha   90.00
_cell.angle_beta   90.00
_cell.angle_gamma   90.00
#
_symmetry.space_group_name_H-M   'P 1'
#
loop_
_entity.id
_entity.type
_entity.pdbx_description
1 polymer ?
#
loop_
_entity_poly.entity_id
_entity_poly.type
_entity_poly.pdbx_seq_one_letter_code
_entity_poly.pdbx_strand_id
1 'polypeptide(L)' 'FDERMLAAERNNFLGAVYRSGATYGLAFIDLTTGDFKTTEAADEAALLTELERLRPAELL' A
#
# COMPACT_ATOMS: atom_id res chain seq x y z
N PHE A 1 -10.41 -28.26 5.99
CA PHE A 1 -9.38 -27.38 6.56
C PHE A 1 -8.85 -26.51 5.43
N ASP A 2 -9.00 -25.20 5.32
CA ASP A 2 -9.98 -24.23 5.80
C ASP A 2 -9.72 -22.99 4.90
N GLU A 3 -10.22 -23.01 3.66
CA GLU A 3 -9.97 -21.93 2.67
C GLU A 3 -10.48 -20.57 3.15
N ARG A 4 -11.37 -20.57 4.16
CA ARG A 4 -11.93 -19.35 4.76
C ARG A 4 -11.00 -18.68 5.76
N MET A 5 -10.00 -19.38 6.31
CA MET A 5 -9.01 -18.75 7.20
C MET A 5 -7.96 -17.95 6.44
N LEU A 6 -7.63 -18.32 5.19
CA LEU A 6 -6.72 -17.56 4.32
C LEU A 6 -7.33 -16.23 3.81
N ALA A 7 -8.66 -16.09 3.84
CA ALA A 7 -9.33 -14.87 3.42
C ALA A 7 -9.23 -13.73 4.45
N ALA A 8 -8.98 -14.04 5.73
CA ALA A 8 -8.84 -13.05 6.79
C ALA A 8 -7.51 -12.28 6.74
N GLU A 9 -6.53 -12.78 5.96
CA GLU A 9 -5.22 -12.13 5.76
C GLU A 9 -5.08 -11.48 4.37
N ARG A 10 -6.13 -11.47 3.53
CA ARG A 10 -6.09 -10.70 2.29
C ARG A 10 -6.04 -9.23 2.65
N ASN A 11 -4.87 -8.65 2.45
CA ASN A 11 -4.68 -7.22 2.57
C ASN A 11 -5.64 -6.51 1.59
N ASN A 12 -6.49 -5.62 2.09
CA ASN A 12 -7.48 -4.93 1.27
C ASN A 12 -7.04 -3.51 0.87
N PHE A 13 -5.76 -3.19 1.06
CA PHE A 13 -5.19 -1.93 0.59
C PHE A 13 -4.89 -2.00 -0.90
N LEU A 14 -5.42 -1.02 -1.64
CA LEU A 14 -4.94 -0.64 -2.97
C LEU A 14 -3.95 0.51 -2.80
N GLY A 15 -2.73 0.32 -3.29
CA GLY A 15 -1.67 1.33 -3.30
C GLY A 15 -1.50 1.96 -4.67
N ALA A 16 -0.96 3.17 -4.72
CA ALA A 16 -0.46 3.82 -5.93
C ALA A 16 0.85 4.53 -5.64
N VAL A 17 1.81 4.46 -6.56
CA VAL A 17 3.11 5.12 -6.44
C VAL A 17 3.35 5.99 -7.66
N TYR A 18 3.72 7.24 -7.42
CA TYR A 18 4.11 8.16 -8.47
C TYR A 18 5.49 8.75 -8.20
N ARG A 19 6.41 8.59 -9.16
CA ARG A 19 7.73 9.21 -9.07
C ARG A 19 7.70 10.62 -9.65
N SER A 20 8.07 11.60 -8.83
CA SER A 20 8.21 13.01 -9.22
C SER A 20 9.67 13.46 -9.03
N GLY A 21 10.46 13.37 -10.10
CA GLY A 21 11.89 13.66 -10.03
C GLY A 21 12.62 12.71 -9.06
N ALA A 22 13.07 13.25 -7.93
CA ALA A 22 13.80 12.50 -6.89
C ALA A 22 12.89 11.94 -5.79
N THR A 23 11.63 12.39 -5.69
CA THR A 23 10.71 11.96 -4.64
C THR A 23 9.62 11.04 -5.18
N TYR A 24 8.93 10.36 -4.26
CA TYR A 24 7.82 9.47 -4.56
C TYR A 24 6.57 9.92 -3.79
N GLY A 25 5.48 10.16 -4.50
CA GLY A 25 4.15 10.26 -3.90
C GLY A 25 3.55 8.87 -3.75
N LEU A 26 2.95 8.59 -2.60
CA LEU A 26 2.23 7.35 -2.33
C LEU A 26 0.79 7.66 -1.92
N ALA A 27 -0.15 6.85 -2.40
CA ALA A 27 -1.53 6.84 -1.95
C ALA A 27 -1.96 5.41 -1.61
N PHE A 28 -2.75 5.25 -0.55
CA PHE A 28 -3.27 3.96 -0.10
C PHE A 28 -4.74 4.11 0.29
N ILE A 29 -5.58 3.18 -0.17
CA ILE A 29 -6.99 3.09 0.23
C ILE A 29 -7.30 1.69 0.75
N ASP A 30 -7.89 1.60 1.95
CA ASP A 30 -8.52 0.37 2.42
C ASP A 30 -9.89 0.24 1.76
N LEU A 31 -10.06 -0.75 0.88
CA LEU A 31 -11.30 -0.94 0.13
C LEU A 31 -12.47 -1.42 1.01
N THR A 32 -12.21 -1.86 2.25
CA THR A 32 -13.25 -2.33 3.17
C THR A 32 -13.82 -1.21 4.04
N THR A 33 -12.97 -0.28 4.47
CA THR A 33 -13.34 0.82 5.39
C THR A 33 -13.46 2.16 4.70
N GLY A 34 -12.83 2.33 3.53
CA GLY A 34 -12.69 3.61 2.85
C GLY A 34 -11.58 4.50 3.44
N ASP A 35 -10.76 3.98 4.38
CA ASP A 35 -9.63 4.72 4.94
C ASP A 35 -8.63 5.07 3.84
N PHE A 36 -8.43 6.35 3.61
CA PHE A 36 -7.53 6.87 2.58
C PHE A 36 -6.36 7.62 3.21
N LYS A 37 -5.13 7.29 2.78
CA LYS A 37 -3.88 7.85 3.30
C LYS A 37 -2.95 8.21 2.17
N THR A 38 -2.23 9.31 2.31
CA THR A 38 -1.20 9.74 1.36
C THR A 38 0.08 10.10 2.11
N THR A 39 1.22 9.84 1.51
CA THR A 39 2.52 10.26 2.03
C THR A 39 3.51 10.50 0.89
N GLU A 40 4.65 11.10 1.21
CA GLU A 40 5.77 11.26 0.30
C GLU A 40 7.00 10.54 0.86
N ALA A 41 7.77 9.91 -0.02
CA ALA A 41 9.06 9.30 0.29
C ALA A 41 10.19 10.05 -0.43
N ALA A 42 11.27 10.33 0.29
CA ALA A 42 12.41 11.09 -0.22
C ALA A 42 13.29 10.27 -1.17
N ASP A 43 13.28 8.94 -1.04
CA ASP A 43 14.08 8.01 -1.82
C ASP A 43 13.41 6.63 -1.93
N GLU A 44 14.05 5.74 -2.68
CA GLU A 44 13.55 4.38 -2.92
C GLU A 44 13.50 3.52 -1.65
N ALA A 45 14.43 3.70 -0.72
CA ALA A 45 14.44 2.95 0.53
C ALA A 45 13.25 3.33 1.44
N ALA A 46 12.93 4.63 1.50
CA ALA A 46 11.74 5.13 2.19
C ALA A 46 10.44 4.65 1.51
N LEU A 47 10.39 4.62 0.17
CA LEU A 47 9.27 4.04 -0.58
C LEU A 47 9.05 2.57 -0.20
N LEU A 48 10.10 1.75 -0.26
CA LEU A 48 10.03 0.33 0.07
C LEU A 48 9.58 0.10 1.51
N THR A 49 10.05 0.93 2.45
CA THR A 49 9.63 0.90 3.86
C THR A 49 8.11 1.07 4.00
N GLU A 50 7.51 2.02 3.28
CA GLU A 50 6.07 2.25 3.31
C GLU A 50 5.28 1.10 2.67
N LEU A 51 5.77 0.54 1.56
CA LEU A 51 5.17 -0.61 0.90
C LEU A 51 5.22 -1.88 1.77
N GLU A 52 6.32 -2.12 2.48
CA GLU A 52 6.46 -3.25 3.41
C GLU A 52 5.56 -3.12 4.65
N ARG A 53 5.32 -1.87 5.09
CA ARG A 53 4.46 -1.56 6.23
C ARG A 53 2.99 -1.79 5.91
N LEU A 54 2.54 -1.33 4.73
CA LEU A 54 1.13 -1.38 4.34
C LEU A 54 0.76 -2.62 3.53
N ARG A 55 1.73 -3.28 2.88
CA ARG A 55 1.59 -4.51 2.09
C ARG A 55 0.38 -4.54 1.15
N PRO A 56 0.15 -3.49 0.33
CA PRO A 56 -1.05 -3.42 -0.50
C PRO A 56 -1.18 -4.67 -1.39
N ALA A 57 -2.39 -5.17 -1.54
CA ALA A 57 -2.62 -6.35 -2.38
C ALA A 57 -2.49 -6.04 -3.88
N GLU A 58 -2.65 -4.78 -4.26
CA GLU A 58 -2.47 -4.30 -5.63
C GLU A 58 -1.78 -2.92 -5.59
N LEU A 59 -0.89 -2.69 -6.55
CA LEU A 59 -0.11 -1.45 -6.66
C LEU A 59 -0.25 -0.88 -8.08
N LEU A 60 -0.68 0.38 -8.19
CA LEU A 60 -0.82 1.15 -9.42
C LEU A 60 0.38 2.05 -9.71
#